data_AF-A0A920UXE0-F1
#
_entry.id   AF-A0A920UXE0-F1
#
_cell.length_a   1.000
_cell.length_b   1.000
_cell.length_c   1.000
_cell.angle_alpha   90.00
_cell.angle_beta   90.00
_cell.angle_gamma   90.00
#
_symmetry.space_group_name_H-M   'P 1'
#
loop_
_entity.id
_entity.type
_entity.pdbx_description
1 polymer ?
#
loop_
_entity_poly.entity_id
_entity_poly.type
_entity_poly.pdbx_seq_one_letter_code
_entity_poly.pdbx_strand_id
1 'polypeptide(L)'
;MSLTSLVVRELGLCEYETTMVSMQTFTNRREKNTQDEIWLLQHPPVFTRGVSCRQLPNRLLPSTMKVVDSDRGGQITYHGPGQLVVYLLLDLRRRQLGVRSFVSLLETVIIDVLVSTGLKPAADRRRRVFMSAERRSRR
;
A
#
# COMPACT_ATOMS: atom_id res chain seq x y z
N MET A 1 -15.90 9.87 -23.07
CA MET A 1 -15.80 8.98 -21.89
C MET A 1 -15.89 9.84 -20.65
N SER A 2 -16.97 9.74 -19.87
CA SER A 2 -17.07 10.46 -18.60
C SER A 2 -16.07 9.85 -17.62
N LEU A 3 -15.02 10.60 -17.27
CA LEU A 3 -14.15 10.25 -16.16
C LEU A 3 -15.02 10.35 -14.91
N THR A 4 -15.49 9.22 -14.38
CA THR A 4 -16.07 9.20 -13.04
C THR A 4 -15.04 9.81 -12.08
N SER A 5 -15.44 10.89 -11.41
CA SER A 5 -14.55 11.64 -10.52
C SER A 5 -13.94 10.71 -9.47
N LEU A 6 -12.62 10.80 -9.34
CA LEU A 6 -11.84 10.11 -8.32
C LEU A 6 -11.99 10.88 -7.01
N VAL A 7 -12.36 10.19 -5.93
CA VAL A 7 -12.50 10.80 -4.60
C VAL A 7 -11.25 10.48 -3.77
N VAL A 8 -10.64 11.50 -3.19
CA VAL A 8 -9.52 11.33 -2.24
C VAL A 8 -10.07 11.52 -0.83
N ARG A 9 -9.75 10.60 0.08
CA ARG A 9 -10.13 10.65 1.50
C ARG A 9 -8.89 10.66 2.37
N GLU A 10 -8.82 11.64 3.26
CA GLU A 10 -7.82 11.70 4.32
C GLU A 10 -8.46 11.21 5.62
N LEU A 11 -8.06 10.02 6.09
CA LEU A 11 -8.71 9.34 7.21
C LEU A 11 -7.94 9.48 8.54
N GLY A 12 -6.71 9.99 8.50
CA GLY A 12 -5.87 10.14 9.69
C GLY A 12 -5.34 8.81 10.21
N LEU A 13 -5.38 8.61 11.53
CA LEU A 13 -4.94 7.38 12.19
C LEU A 13 -6.10 6.39 12.31
N CYS A 14 -5.97 5.20 11.72
CA CYS A 14 -7.05 4.20 11.69
C CYS A 14 -6.58 2.80 12.12
N GLU A 15 -7.44 2.04 12.80
CA GLU A 15 -7.20 0.61 13.11
C GLU A 15 -7.17 -0.24 11.83
N TYR A 16 -6.14 -1.08 11.68
CA TYR A 16 -5.90 -1.86 10.46
C TYR A 16 -7.08 -2.77 10.08
N GLU A 17 -7.60 -3.52 11.04
CA GLU A 17 -8.69 -4.50 10.79
C GLU A 17 -9.98 -3.80 10.37
N THR A 18 -10.36 -2.72 11.06
CA THR A 18 -11.55 -1.93 10.72
C THR A 18 -11.40 -1.33 9.32
N THR A 19 -10.24 -0.74 9.01
CA THR A 19 -9.97 -0.20 7.68
C THR A 19 -10.02 -1.29 6.60
N MET A 20 -9.46 -2.48 6.86
CA MET A 20 -9.53 -3.62 5.95
C MET A 20 -10.97 -4.03 5.66
N VAL A 21 -11.81 -4.15 6.70
CA VAL A 21 -13.24 -4.45 6.54
C VAL A 21 -13.95 -3.35 5.75
N SER A 22 -13.65 -2.08 5.99
CA SER A 22 -14.19 -0.96 5.22
C SER A 22 -13.80 -1.04 3.74
N MET A 23 -12.53 -1.35 3.42
CA MET A 23 -12.07 -1.50 2.04
C MET A 23 -12.78 -2.66 1.33
N GLN A 24 -12.92 -3.80 2.01
CA GLN A 24 -13.63 -4.97 1.48
C GLN A 24 -15.11 -4.67 1.26
N THR A 25 -15.76 -4.02 2.23
CA THR A 25 -17.17 -3.62 2.14
C THR A 25 -17.39 -2.67 0.97
N PHE A 26 -16.55 -1.66 0.83
CA PHE A 26 -16.60 -0.72 -0.29
C PHE A 26 -16.45 -1.42 -1.63
N THR A 27 -15.47 -2.33 -1.74
CA THR A 27 -15.20 -3.07 -2.98
C THR A 27 -16.34 -4.03 -3.32
N ASN A 28 -16.91 -4.73 -2.34
CA ASN A 28 -17.97 -5.72 -2.54
C ASN A 28 -19.33 -5.08 -2.84
N ARG A 29 -19.59 -3.88 -2.33
CA ARG A 29 -20.84 -3.13 -2.58
C ARG A 29 -20.74 -2.21 -3.81
N ARG A 30 -19.62 -2.24 -4.53
CA ARG A 30 -19.39 -1.40 -5.69
C ARG A 30 -20.37 -1.73 -6.82
N GLU A 31 -20.99 -0.68 -7.36
CA GLU A 31 -21.80 -0.73 -8.57
C GLU A 31 -21.03 -0.13 -9.77
N LYS A 32 -21.59 -0.26 -10.97
CA LYS A 32 -21.00 0.24 -12.23
C LYS A 32 -20.60 1.72 -12.19
N ASN A 33 -21.37 2.52 -11.46
CA ASN A 33 -21.19 3.98 -11.38
C ASN A 33 -20.53 4.43 -10.07
N THR A 34 -20.20 3.51 -9.16
CA THR A 34 -19.49 3.86 -7.92
C THR A 34 -18.16 4.54 -8.26
N GLN A 35 -17.91 5.68 -7.63
CA GLN A 35 -16.67 6.43 -7.82
C GLN A 35 -15.49 5.63 -7.29
N ASP A 36 -14.33 5.81 -7.91
CA ASP A 36 -13.09 5.26 -7.36
C ASP A 36 -12.61 6.10 -6.20
N GLU A 37 -11.94 5.48 -5.25
CA GLU A 37 -11.44 6.17 -4.06
C GLU A 37 -9.95 5.92 -3.83
N ILE A 38 -9.26 6.96 -3.32
CA ILE A 38 -7.92 6.86 -2.75
C ILE A 38 -8.03 7.20 -1.27
N TRP A 39 -7.60 6.29 -0.41
CA TRP A 39 -7.59 6.53 1.04
C TRP A 39 -6.17 6.77 1.50
N LEU A 40 -5.95 7.92 2.14
CA LEU A 40 -4.70 8.36 2.73
C LEU A 40 -4.84 8.29 4.25
N LEU A 41 -3.98 7.49 4.89
CA LEU A 41 -4.07 7.24 6.32
C LEU A 41 -2.75 6.75 6.91
N GLN A 42 -2.76 6.54 8.22
CA GLN A 42 -1.70 5.88 8.96
C GLN A 42 -2.34 4.85 9.89
N HIS A 43 -1.56 3.86 10.34
CA HIS A 43 -2.03 2.87 11.30
C HIS A 43 -1.30 2.99 12.63
N PRO A 44 -1.94 2.65 13.76
CA PRO A 44 -1.22 2.26 14.97
C PRO A 44 -0.23 1.12 14.67
N PRO A 45 0.79 0.89 15.51
CA PRO A 45 1.79 -0.15 15.30
C PRO A 45 1.15 -1.54 15.05
N VAL A 46 1.37 -2.10 13.86
CA VAL A 46 0.80 -3.39 13.46
C VAL A 46 1.70 -4.12 12.47
N PHE A 47 1.82 -5.43 12.65
CA PHE A 47 2.39 -6.31 11.64
C PHE A 47 1.27 -6.93 10.82
N THR A 48 1.42 -6.94 9.50
CA THR A 48 0.46 -7.60 8.61
C THR A 48 1.15 -8.70 7.85
N ARG A 49 0.46 -9.84 7.71
CA ARG A 49 0.99 -11.02 7.03
C ARG A 49 0.27 -11.23 5.71
N GLY A 50 1.02 -11.15 4.61
CA GLY A 50 0.47 -11.38 3.28
C GLY A 50 0.38 -12.87 2.92
N VAL A 51 -0.33 -13.16 1.83
CA VAL A 51 -0.69 -14.53 1.44
C VAL A 51 0.52 -15.43 1.17
N SER A 52 1.69 -14.88 0.77
CA SER A 52 2.87 -15.69 0.45
C SER A 52 3.58 -16.29 1.67
N CYS A 53 3.15 -15.91 2.88
CA CYS A 53 3.74 -16.38 4.14
C CYS A 53 2.68 -16.77 5.18
N ARG A 54 1.40 -16.88 4.79
CA ARG A 54 0.29 -17.16 5.71
C ARG A 54 0.46 -18.49 6.45
N GLN A 55 1.09 -19.48 5.82
CA GLN A 55 1.37 -20.79 6.42
C GLN A 55 2.63 -20.80 7.30
N LEU A 56 3.45 -19.75 7.27
CA LEU A 56 4.66 -19.70 8.09
C LEU A 56 4.31 -19.41 9.55
N PRO A 57 4.91 -20.15 10.51
CA PRO A 57 4.66 -19.92 11.92
C PRO A 57 5.18 -18.55 12.36
N ASN A 58 4.51 -17.92 13.33
CA ASN A 58 4.86 -16.61 13.90
C ASN A 58 6.17 -16.62 14.73
N ARG A 59 7.05 -17.61 14.54
CA ARG A 59 8.22 -17.89 15.40
C ARG A 59 9.28 -16.77 15.40
N LEU A 60 9.15 -15.78 14.52
CA LEU A 60 10.06 -14.63 14.39
C LEU A 60 9.51 -13.31 14.94
N LEU A 61 8.28 -13.28 15.47
CA LEU A 61 7.68 -12.06 16.02
C LEU A 61 7.45 -12.20 17.54
N PRO A 62 7.71 -11.15 18.34
CA PRO A 62 7.38 -11.15 19.75
C PRO A 62 5.89 -11.43 19.96
N SER A 63 5.55 -12.26 20.95
CA SER A 63 4.16 -12.61 21.29
C SER A 63 3.29 -11.41 21.68
N THR A 64 3.92 -10.27 22.01
CA THR A 64 3.28 -9.02 22.41
C THR A 64 2.87 -8.13 21.23
N MET A 65 3.24 -8.47 19.99
CA MET A 65 2.95 -7.64 18.81
C MET A 65 1.70 -8.11 18.08
N LYS A 66 0.81 -7.16 17.73
CA LYS A 66 -0.39 -7.44 16.94
C LYS A 66 0.00 -7.85 15.52
N VAL A 67 -0.29 -9.10 15.14
CA VAL A 67 -0.10 -9.64 13.79
C VAL A 67 -1.47 -9.92 13.17
N VAL A 68 -1.80 -9.23 12.08
CA VAL A 68 -3.07 -9.38 11.38
C VAL A 68 -2.84 -10.06 10.03
N ASP A 69 -3.67 -11.06 9.71
CA ASP A 69 -3.66 -11.67 8.39
C ASP A 69 -4.34 -10.78 7.36
N SER A 70 -3.68 -10.63 6.22
CA SER A 70 -4.17 -9.82 5.10
C SER A 70 -4.32 -10.68 3.84
N ASP A 71 -5.10 -10.19 2.89
CA ASP A 71 -5.27 -10.78 1.56
C ASP A 71 -4.27 -10.25 0.52
N ARG A 72 -3.44 -9.27 0.89
CA ARG A 72 -2.39 -8.74 0.00
C ARG A 72 -1.31 -9.79 -0.31
N GLY A 73 -0.71 -9.62 -1.49
CA GLY A 73 0.52 -10.30 -1.86
C GLY A 73 1.70 -9.97 -0.95
N GLY A 74 2.76 -10.76 -1.08
CA GLY A 74 4.02 -10.55 -0.36
C GLY A 74 4.03 -11.14 1.06
N GLN A 75 5.15 -10.90 1.75
CA GLN A 75 5.44 -11.48 3.06
C GLN A 75 4.89 -10.60 4.20
N ILE A 76 5.55 -10.58 5.36
CA ILE A 76 5.20 -9.75 6.51
C ILE A 76 5.68 -8.30 6.26
N THR A 77 4.89 -7.31 6.67
CA THR A 77 5.32 -5.90 6.73
C THR A 77 4.82 -5.24 8.01
N TYR A 78 5.48 -4.17 8.42
CA TYR A 78 5.08 -3.31 9.53
C TYR A 78 4.35 -2.05 9.01
N HIS A 79 3.40 -1.56 9.81
CA HIS A 79 2.81 -0.23 9.71
C HIS A 79 2.81 0.47 11.07
N GLY A 80 2.96 1.80 11.07
CA GLY A 80 2.93 2.60 12.29
C GLY A 80 2.80 4.11 12.03
N PRO A 81 2.68 4.92 13.10
CA PRO A 81 2.66 6.37 12.98
C PRO A 81 3.92 6.91 12.30
N GLY A 82 3.76 7.94 11.47
CA GLY A 82 4.79 8.50 10.58
C GLY A 82 4.86 7.85 9.20
N GLN A 83 4.19 6.71 8.99
CA GLN A 83 4.12 6.04 7.69
C GLN A 83 2.81 6.34 6.98
N LEU A 84 2.88 7.10 5.88
CA LEU A 84 1.74 7.26 4.99
C LEU A 84 1.41 5.93 4.30
N VAL A 85 0.18 5.47 4.49
CA VAL A 85 -0.42 4.33 3.81
C VAL A 85 -1.44 4.85 2.81
N VAL A 86 -1.35 4.35 1.58
CA VAL A 86 -2.23 4.73 0.47
C VAL A 86 -2.96 3.49 -0.03
N TYR A 87 -4.27 3.45 0.12
CA TYR A 87 -5.12 2.41 -0.45
C TYR A 87 -5.84 2.94 -1.70
N LEU A 88 -5.66 2.23 -2.81
CA LEU A 88 -6.22 2.58 -4.11
C LEU A 88 -7.39 1.66 -4.43
N LEU A 89 -8.60 2.13 -4.15
CA LEU A 89 -9.84 1.39 -4.36
C LEU A 89 -10.38 1.73 -5.75
N LEU A 90 -9.73 1.19 -6.77
CA LEU A 90 -9.99 1.48 -8.19
C LEU A 90 -10.65 0.30 -8.90
N ASP A 91 -11.64 0.57 -9.74
CA ASP A 91 -12.08 -0.38 -10.77
C ASP A 91 -11.12 -0.36 -11.97
N LEU A 92 -10.16 -1.28 -11.97
CA LEU A 92 -9.17 -1.40 -13.04
C LEU A 92 -9.78 -1.81 -14.39
N ARG A 93 -10.87 -2.58 -14.40
CA ARG A 93 -11.53 -3.01 -15.66
C ARG A 93 -12.16 -1.81 -16.34
N ARG A 94 -12.88 -0.98 -15.57
CA ARG A 94 -13.48 0.26 -16.07
C ARG A 94 -12.42 1.21 -16.63
N ARG A 95 -11.24 1.25 -16.00
CA ARG A 95 -10.08 2.04 -16.45
C ARG A 95 -9.28 1.41 -17.58
N GLN A 96 -9.66 0.22 -18.05
CA GLN A 96 -8.91 -0.56 -19.04
C GLN A 96 -7.43 -0.77 -18.66
N LEU A 97 -7.15 -0.94 -17.36
CA LEU A 97 -5.81 -1.18 -16.82
C LEU A 97 -5.64 -2.64 -16.38
N GLY A 98 -4.52 -3.25 -16.77
CA GLY A 98 -4.07 -4.52 -16.21
C GLY A 98 -3.33 -4.33 -14.89
N VAL A 99 -3.30 -5.35 -14.04
CA VAL A 99 -2.60 -5.29 -12.74
C VAL A 99 -1.12 -4.93 -12.89
N ARG A 100 -0.43 -5.51 -13.88
CA ARG A 100 1.01 -5.24 -14.12
C ARG A 100 1.24 -3.79 -14.54
N SER A 101 0.49 -3.29 -15.52
CA SER A 101 0.64 -1.91 -15.98
C SER A 101 0.26 -0.91 -14.90
N PHE A 102 -0.76 -1.21 -14.11
CA PHE A 102 -1.14 -0.41 -12.95
C PHE A 102 -0.01 -0.33 -11.91
N VAL A 103 0.60 -1.45 -11.56
CA VAL A 103 1.71 -1.47 -10.60
C VAL A 103 2.93 -0.73 -11.13
N SER A 104 3.28 -0.87 -12.41
CA SER A 104 4.36 -0.08 -13.02
C SER A 104 4.06 1.41 -13.02
N LEU A 105 2.80 1.81 -13.26
CA LEU A 105 2.39 3.21 -13.16
C LEU A 105 2.58 3.75 -11.73
N LEU A 106 2.24 2.97 -10.70
CA LEU A 106 2.46 3.36 -9.31
C LEU A 106 3.94 3.52 -8.98
N GLU A 107 4.78 2.62 -9.48
CA GLU A 107 6.23 2.72 -9.30
C GLU A 107 6.77 4.03 -9.90
N THR A 108 6.34 4.39 -11.11
CA THR A 108 6.69 5.67 -11.75
C THR A 108 6.21 6.87 -10.92
N VAL A 109 4.94 6.88 -10.50
CA VAL A 109 4.39 7.98 -9.70
C VAL A 109 5.16 8.18 -8.39
N ILE A 110 5.52 7.10 -7.70
CA ILE A 110 6.30 7.18 -6.47
C ILE A 110 7.70 7.73 -6.75
N ILE A 111 8.35 7.28 -7.83
CA ILE A 111 9.65 7.81 -8.26
C ILE A 111 9.57 9.31 -8.54
N ASP A 112 8.56 9.75 -9.29
CA ASP A 112 8.40 11.16 -9.66
C ASP A 112 8.16 12.04 -8.42
N VAL A 113 7.33 11.56 -7.48
CA VAL A 113 7.13 12.24 -6.18
C VAL A 113 8.45 12.34 -5.42
N LEU A 114 9.22 11.25 -5.31
CA LEU A 114 10.53 11.30 -4.64
C LEU A 114 11.49 12.28 -5.32
N VAL A 115 11.57 12.26 -6.66
CA VAL A 115 12.42 13.19 -7.43
C VAL A 115 12.01 14.64 -7.19
N SER A 116 10.71 14.94 -7.13
CA SER A 116 10.19 16.29 -6.84
C SER A 116 10.59 16.82 -5.46
N THR A 117 10.91 15.93 -4.50
CA THR A 117 11.43 16.31 -3.18
C THR A 117 12.96 16.50 -3.17
N GLY A 118 13.63 16.35 -4.32
CA GLY A 118 15.08 16.44 -4.46
C GLY A 118 15.83 15.14 -4.15
N LEU A 119 15.11 14.03 -3.92
CA LEU A 119 15.70 12.71 -3.68
C LEU A 119 16.08 12.04 -5.00
N LYS A 120 17.13 11.20 -4.98
CA LYS A 120 17.54 10.36 -6.13
C LYS A 120 17.15 8.90 -5.86
N PRO A 121 15.94 8.46 -6.26
CA PRO A 121 15.53 7.07 -6.09
C PRO A 121 16.28 6.15 -7.06
N ALA A 122 16.40 4.88 -6.68
CA ALA A 122 16.84 3.79 -7.56
C ALA A 122 15.72 2.74 -7.66
N ALA A 123 15.58 2.08 -8.81
CA ALA A 123 14.61 1.02 -9.04
C ALA A 123 15.28 -0.37 -9.03
N ASP A 124 14.78 -1.30 -8.21
CA ASP A 124 15.35 -2.64 -8.01
C ASP A 124 14.21 -3.61 -8.22
N ARG A 125 14.40 -4.54 -9.16
CA ARG A 125 13.42 -5.56 -9.50
C ARG A 125 12.98 -6.40 -8.30
N ARG A 126 13.76 -6.46 -7.21
CA ARG A 126 13.42 -7.16 -5.95
C ARG A 126 12.73 -6.26 -4.92
N ARG A 127 12.94 -4.94 -4.98
CA ARG A 127 12.46 -3.94 -4.02
C ARG A 127 11.91 -2.76 -4.82
N ARG A 128 10.68 -2.93 -5.33
CA ARG A 128 9.96 -2.05 -6.29
C ARG A 128 10.52 -0.61 -6.40
N VAL A 129 10.51 0.15 -5.30
CA VAL A 129 11.18 1.46 -5.18
C VAL A 129 12.04 1.46 -3.92
N PHE A 130 13.29 1.93 -4.01
CA PHE A 130 14.18 2.06 -2.86
C PHE A 130 15.14 3.26 -3.03
N MET A 131 15.72 3.70 -1.92
CA MET A 131 16.83 4.66 -1.94
C MET A 131 18.10 3.95 -1.51
N SER A 132 19.20 4.15 -2.24
CA SER A 132 20.50 3.71 -1.77
C SER A 132 20.92 4.58 -0.59
N ALA A 133 21.11 3.98 0.58
CA ALA A 133 21.84 4.66 1.64
C ALA A 133 23.29 4.84 1.17
N GLU A 134 23.78 6.08 1.09
CA GLU A 134 25.21 6.32 0.95
C GLU A 134 25.91 5.63 2.12
N ARG A 135 26.76 4.64 1.83
CA ARG A 135 27.74 4.17 2.80
C ARG A 135 28.65 5.37 3.07
N ARG A 136 28.46 6.06 4.19
CA ARG A 136 29.53 6.87 4.76
C ARG A 136 30.73 5.94 4.90
N SER A 137 31.72 6.14 4.04
CA SER A 137 33.06 5.58 4.21
C SER A 137 33.45 5.88 5.65
N ARG A 138 33.57 4.83 6.47
CA ARG A 138 34.33 4.93 7.71
C ARG A 138 35.75 5.30 7.25
N ARG A 139 36.15 6.54 7.52
CA ARG A 139 37.56 6.88 7.63
C ARG A 139 38.07 6.33 8.96
#